data_AF-Q8GGE0-F1
#
_entry.id   AF-Q8GGE0-F1
#
_cell.length_a   1.000
_cell.length_b   1.000
_cell.length_c   1.000
_cell.angle_alpha   90.00
_cell.angle_beta   90.00
_cell.angle_gamma   90.00
#
_symmetry.space_group_name_H-M   'P 1'
#
loop_
_entity.id
_entity.type
_entity.pdbx_description
1 polymer ?
#
loop_
_entity_poly.entity_id
_entity_poly.type
_entity_poly.pdbx_seq_one_letter_code
_entity_poly.pdbx_strand_id
1 'polypeptide(L)'
;MNGYSFTLEGWTDGSGEQVWVGASKVARELRWAQLKTVIGDGPAAGPDAAATAAFVDRATEMMRQGRIERGAALPGDHPALSSDPAARILAQWKAKTAGQEVPAEALPVPELKPEPVAAWTDKRRRPYGALATDAIPGEIKKARRQIATWQGEMEAAQSNARTWDGLATGAVTGHRVRDLHQLAAKVEAARPHIEAEVAARHDRVAADTAADAARKMLREANRLKGLGWLELRREGTSRKAEEKKAAVSAEAIHAYVEQASKAMSRGAEAARAAEEASGLPWAEGEQKRLREEWPQLLAEAQRGDQGEGQARRDAELARVEDLARRIAGAETRVDRLAQEAELRRTMPADQAKAEGRARRDAARSKPPTARRRKAAPRPPGEQPAHLRRQPPAAGGPGRTR
;
A
#
# COMPACT_ATOMS: atom_id res chain seq x y z
N MET A 1 -10.62 12.77 -37.15
CA MET A 1 -10.85 11.59 -36.29
C MET A 1 -9.50 11.12 -35.79
N ASN A 2 -9.20 11.35 -34.50
CA ASN A 2 -7.94 10.92 -33.89
C ASN A 2 -8.06 9.41 -33.59
N GLY A 3 -7.40 8.59 -34.39
CA GLY A 3 -7.40 7.14 -34.21
C GLY A 3 -6.57 6.76 -32.99
N TYR A 4 -7.18 6.11 -32.02
CA TYR A 4 -6.49 5.53 -30.87
C TYR A 4 -5.57 4.39 -31.34
N SER A 5 -4.32 4.39 -30.87
CA SER A 5 -3.39 3.27 -31.01
C SER A 5 -3.24 2.55 -29.66
N PHE A 6 -3.01 1.24 -29.71
CA PHE A 6 -2.70 0.44 -28.53
C PHE A 6 -1.55 -0.53 -28.84
N THR A 7 -0.89 -1.00 -27.78
CA THR A 7 0.19 -1.99 -27.82
C THR A 7 -0.07 -3.06 -26.77
N LEU A 8 0.49 -4.25 -26.96
CA LEU A 8 0.41 -5.36 -26.01
C LEU A 8 1.79 -5.59 -25.38
N GLU A 9 1.78 -5.98 -24.11
CA GLU A 9 3.01 -6.28 -23.37
C GLU A 9 3.74 -7.46 -24.03
N GLY A 10 5.01 -7.26 -24.39
CA GLY A 10 5.84 -8.25 -25.11
C GLY A 10 5.77 -8.19 -26.65
N TRP A 11 5.01 -7.27 -27.24
CA TRP A 11 5.01 -7.07 -28.70
C TRP A 11 6.10 -6.11 -29.15
N THR A 12 7.22 -6.68 -29.59
CA THR A 12 8.32 -5.96 -30.23
C THR A 12 8.52 -6.43 -31.66
N ASP A 13 9.02 -5.55 -32.53
CA ASP A 13 9.43 -5.92 -33.87
C ASP A 13 10.79 -6.65 -33.88
N GLY A 14 11.26 -7.01 -35.08
CA GLY A 14 12.55 -7.71 -35.25
C GLY A 14 13.79 -6.90 -34.84
N SER A 15 13.62 -5.61 -34.52
CA SER A 15 14.64 -4.71 -33.98
C SER A 15 14.50 -4.47 -32.48
N GLY A 16 13.47 -5.03 -31.83
CA GLY A 16 13.22 -4.86 -30.40
C GLY A 16 12.41 -3.62 -30.05
N GLU A 17 11.86 -2.89 -31.03
CA GLU A 17 11.02 -1.72 -30.79
C GLU A 17 9.55 -2.12 -30.56
N GLN A 18 8.86 -1.39 -29.69
CA GLN A 18 7.49 -1.70 -29.32
C GLN A 18 6.50 -1.41 -30.46
N VAL A 19 5.69 -2.41 -30.82
CA VAL A 19 4.76 -2.31 -31.95
C VAL A 19 3.46 -1.60 -31.51
N TRP A 20 3.08 -0.55 -32.25
CA TRP A 20 1.84 0.21 -32.04
C TRP A 20 0.83 -0.08 -33.15
N VAL A 21 -0.39 -0.51 -32.78
CA VAL A 21 -1.46 -0.81 -33.73
C VAL A 21 -2.56 0.23 -33.63
N GLY A 22 -2.92 0.85 -34.76
CA GLY A 22 -4.07 1.73 -34.85
C GLY A 22 -5.40 0.96 -34.78
N ALA A 23 -6.33 1.40 -33.93
CA ALA A 23 -7.62 0.75 -33.71
C ALA A 23 -8.48 0.58 -34.99
N SER A 24 -8.26 1.42 -36.01
CA SER A 24 -8.96 1.33 -37.30
C SER A 24 -8.48 0.18 -38.21
N LYS A 25 -7.39 -0.52 -37.87
CA LYS A 25 -6.80 -1.61 -38.66
C LYS A 25 -7.03 -3.02 -38.08
N VAL A 26 -7.65 -3.14 -36.91
CA VAL A 26 -7.76 -4.38 -36.13
C VAL A 26 -8.49 -5.51 -36.89
N ALA A 27 -9.37 -5.21 -37.83
CA ALA A 27 -10.11 -6.25 -38.56
C ALA A 27 -9.47 -6.70 -39.89
N ARG A 28 -8.58 -5.91 -40.51
CA ARG A 28 -8.09 -6.19 -41.88
C ARG A 28 -6.68 -6.78 -41.94
N GLU A 29 -5.84 -6.50 -40.95
CA GLU A 29 -4.42 -6.88 -40.96
C GLU A 29 -4.04 -7.93 -39.91
N LEU A 30 -4.93 -8.27 -38.96
CA LEU A 30 -4.76 -9.43 -38.06
C LEU A 30 -5.09 -10.75 -38.81
N ARG A 31 -4.30 -11.08 -39.83
CA ARG A 31 -4.25 -12.45 -40.35
C ARG A 31 -3.32 -13.24 -39.43
N TRP A 32 -3.90 -14.12 -38.59
CA TRP A 32 -3.15 -15.08 -37.76
C TRP A 32 -2.04 -15.83 -38.49
N ALA A 33 -2.11 -15.94 -39.82
CA ALA A 33 -1.09 -16.58 -40.66
C ALA A 33 0.23 -15.78 -40.85
N GLN A 34 0.31 -14.50 -40.48
CA GLN A 34 1.54 -13.70 -40.60
C GLN A 34 2.34 -13.54 -39.30
N LEU A 35 1.79 -14.00 -38.17
CA LEU A 35 2.57 -14.14 -36.94
C LEU A 35 3.39 -15.42 -37.05
N LYS A 36 4.65 -15.32 -37.48
CA LYS A 36 5.63 -16.35 -37.17
C LYS A 36 5.73 -16.39 -35.64
N THR A 37 5.14 -17.42 -35.06
CA THR A 37 5.31 -17.79 -33.65
C THR A 37 6.80 -18.01 -33.38
N VAL A 38 7.51 -16.94 -33.02
CA VAL A 38 8.60 -17.08 -32.06
C VAL A 38 7.90 -17.04 -30.71
N ILE A 39 7.44 -18.21 -30.26
CA ILE A 39 7.24 -18.44 -28.84
C ILE A 39 8.66 -18.34 -28.27
N GLY A 40 9.02 -17.13 -27.84
CA GLY A 40 10.22 -16.92 -27.06
C GLY A 40 10.21 -17.91 -25.90
N ASP A 41 11.38 -18.46 -25.63
CA ASP A 41 11.61 -19.48 -24.63
C ASP A 41 10.78 -19.23 -23.38
N GLY A 42 10.13 -20.30 -22.90
CA GLY A 42 9.29 -20.27 -21.71
C GLY A 42 10.00 -19.59 -20.53
N PRO A 43 9.23 -19.15 -19.51
CA PRO A 43 9.77 -18.37 -18.40
C PRO A 43 11.06 -19.00 -17.87
N ALA A 44 12.11 -18.19 -17.75
CA ALA A 44 13.41 -18.61 -17.24
C ALA A 44 13.21 -19.47 -16.00
N ALA A 45 13.84 -20.65 -15.99
CA ALA A 45 13.77 -21.61 -14.89
C ALA A 45 14.19 -20.90 -13.58
N GLY A 46 13.18 -20.48 -12.81
CA GLY A 46 13.36 -19.97 -11.46
C GLY A 46 13.93 -21.07 -10.55
N PRO A 47 14.53 -20.69 -9.41
CA PRO A 47 15.24 -21.61 -8.55
C PRO A 47 14.20 -22.47 -7.83
N ASP A 48 13.93 -23.65 -8.37
CA ASP A 48 13.88 -24.92 -7.65
C ASP A 48 13.17 -25.97 -8.53
N ALA A 49 13.90 -26.56 -9.48
CA ALA A 49 13.38 -27.63 -10.34
C ALA A 49 12.81 -28.81 -9.54
N ALA A 50 13.28 -29.00 -8.30
CA ALA A 50 12.75 -30.00 -7.38
C ALA A 50 11.34 -29.64 -6.86
N ALA A 51 11.03 -28.35 -6.67
CA ALA A 51 9.70 -27.91 -6.26
C ALA A 51 8.66 -28.10 -7.37
N THR A 52 9.04 -27.85 -8.62
CA THR A 52 8.19 -28.07 -9.80
C THR A 52 7.95 -29.56 -10.03
N ALA A 53 8.99 -30.39 -9.91
CA ALA A 53 8.85 -31.86 -9.98
C ALA A 53 7.95 -32.40 -8.86
N ALA A 54 8.13 -31.94 -7.61
CA ALA A 54 7.31 -32.36 -6.48
C ALA A 54 5.85 -31.86 -6.56
N PHE A 55 5.58 -30.78 -7.29
CA PHE A 55 4.22 -30.33 -7.60
C PHE A 55 3.58 -31.19 -8.68
N VAL A 56 4.32 -31.51 -9.75
CA VAL A 56 3.85 -32.41 -10.82
C VAL A 56 3.57 -33.80 -10.26
N ASP A 57 4.47 -34.35 -9.45
CA ASP A 57 4.26 -35.67 -8.83
C ASP A 57 3.03 -35.66 -7.92
N ARG A 58 2.83 -34.62 -7.10
CA ARG A 58 1.61 -34.49 -6.27
C ARG A 58 0.34 -34.32 -7.09
N ALA A 59 0.37 -33.54 -8.18
CA ALA A 59 -0.76 -33.40 -9.09
C ALA A 59 -1.10 -34.74 -9.78
N THR A 60 -0.08 -35.53 -10.13
CA THR A 60 -0.22 -36.84 -10.75
C THR A 60 -0.74 -37.89 -9.76
N GLU A 61 -0.27 -37.83 -8.51
CA GLU A 61 -0.75 -38.64 -7.38
C GLU A 61 -2.22 -38.32 -7.07
N MET A 62 -2.60 -37.04 -7.01
CA MET A 62 -3.99 -36.60 -6.83
C MET A 62 -4.88 -37.04 -8.00
N MET A 63 -4.38 -37.05 -9.24
CA MET A 63 -5.13 -37.58 -10.37
C MET A 63 -5.26 -39.12 -10.33
N ARG A 64 -4.26 -39.85 -9.82
CA ARG A 64 -4.34 -41.29 -9.59
C ARG A 64 -5.29 -41.64 -8.43
N GLN A 65 -5.21 -40.95 -7.31
CA GLN A 65 -6.15 -41.11 -6.19
C GLN A 65 -7.57 -40.73 -6.62
N GLY A 66 -7.73 -39.67 -7.40
CA GLY A 66 -9.01 -39.32 -8.00
C GLY A 66 -9.52 -40.34 -9.05
N ARG A 67 -8.69 -41.24 -9.59
CA ARG A 67 -9.15 -42.39 -10.39
C ARG A 67 -9.59 -43.57 -9.51
N ILE A 68 -8.96 -43.75 -8.35
CA ILE A 68 -9.28 -44.83 -7.41
C ILE A 68 -10.58 -44.52 -6.66
N GLU A 69 -10.81 -43.25 -6.27
CA GLU A 69 -12.03 -42.79 -5.59
C GLU A 69 -13.28 -42.74 -6.50
N ARG A 70 -13.09 -42.75 -7.82
CA ARG A 70 -14.19 -42.71 -8.81
C ARG A 70 -14.60 -44.06 -9.37
N GLY A 71 -14.25 -45.14 -8.67
CA GLY A 71 -14.69 -46.50 -8.98
C GLY A 71 -14.13 -47.00 -10.31
N ALA A 72 -13.05 -47.78 -10.24
CA ALA A 72 -12.64 -48.59 -11.39
C ALA A 72 -13.84 -49.45 -11.82
N ALA A 73 -14.23 -49.33 -13.09
CA ALA A 73 -15.30 -50.10 -13.71
C ALA A 73 -15.11 -51.60 -13.41
N LEU A 74 -16.19 -52.25 -12.95
CA LEU A 74 -16.25 -53.70 -12.88
C LEU A 74 -16.03 -54.27 -14.30
N PRO A 75 -15.29 -55.38 -14.45
CA PRO A 75 -15.04 -55.99 -15.75
C PRO A 75 -16.35 -56.61 -16.26
N GLY A 76 -17.12 -55.83 -17.02
CA GLY A 76 -18.43 -56.22 -17.53
C GLY A 76 -19.24 -55.07 -18.14
N ASP A 77 -18.96 -53.81 -17.77
CA ASP A 77 -19.73 -52.66 -18.25
C ASP A 77 -19.24 -52.13 -19.60
N HIS A 78 -20.18 -51.88 -20.52
CA HIS A 78 -19.90 -51.36 -21.85
C HIS A 78 -19.24 -49.96 -21.75
N PRO A 79 -18.13 -49.67 -22.46
CA PRO A 79 -17.37 -48.41 -22.29
C PRO A 79 -18.17 -47.15 -22.62
N ALA A 80 -19.28 -47.27 -23.36
CA ALA A 80 -20.22 -46.20 -23.64
C ALA A 80 -21.14 -45.83 -22.46
N LEU A 81 -21.09 -46.57 -21.34
CA LEU A 81 -21.82 -46.32 -20.10
C LEU A 81 -20.88 -45.94 -18.93
N SER A 82 -19.63 -45.56 -19.25
CA SER A 82 -18.65 -45.14 -18.25
C SER A 82 -19.13 -43.90 -17.47
N SER A 83 -18.87 -43.90 -16.16
CA SER A 83 -19.06 -42.74 -15.26
C SER A 83 -18.07 -41.60 -15.55
N ASP A 84 -17.00 -41.85 -16.31
CA ASP A 84 -16.09 -40.83 -16.81
C ASP A 84 -16.67 -40.16 -18.08
N PRO A 85 -16.99 -38.86 -18.04
CA PRO A 85 -17.61 -38.17 -19.17
C PRO A 85 -16.74 -38.16 -20.42
N ALA A 86 -15.41 -38.11 -20.29
CA ALA A 86 -14.50 -38.07 -21.42
C ALA A 86 -14.44 -39.45 -22.11
N ALA A 87 -14.34 -40.53 -21.33
CA ALA A 87 -14.35 -41.89 -21.84
C ALA A 87 -15.69 -42.26 -22.51
N ARG A 88 -16.81 -41.83 -21.91
CA ARG A 88 -18.16 -42.05 -22.43
C ARG A 88 -18.36 -41.41 -23.80
N ILE A 89 -18.00 -40.13 -23.94
CA ILE A 89 -18.16 -39.39 -25.21
C ILE A 89 -17.31 -40.04 -26.31
N LEU A 90 -16.09 -40.46 -25.99
CA LEU A 90 -15.16 -41.06 -26.95
C LEU A 90 -15.63 -42.46 -27.39
N ALA A 91 -16.20 -43.24 -26.47
CA ALA A 91 -16.80 -44.55 -26.78
C ALA A 91 -18.11 -44.41 -27.61
N GLN A 92 -18.97 -43.45 -27.27
CA GLN A 92 -20.18 -43.15 -28.05
C GLN A 92 -19.86 -42.68 -29.48
N TRP A 93 -18.80 -41.87 -29.63
CA TRP A 93 -18.34 -41.45 -30.95
C TRP A 93 -17.80 -42.61 -31.78
N LYS A 94 -17.00 -43.50 -31.18
CA LYS A 94 -16.50 -44.72 -31.84
C LYS A 94 -17.61 -45.70 -32.23
N ALA A 95 -18.62 -45.89 -31.38
CA ALA A 95 -19.76 -46.73 -31.69
C ALA A 95 -20.59 -46.16 -32.86
N LYS A 96 -20.78 -44.83 -32.88
CA LYS A 96 -21.49 -44.13 -33.96
C LYS A 96 -20.75 -44.20 -35.30
N THR A 97 -19.42 -44.12 -35.31
CA THR A 97 -18.62 -44.26 -36.53
C THR A 97 -18.53 -45.71 -37.03
N ALA A 98 -18.66 -46.70 -36.13
CA ALA A 98 -18.72 -48.12 -36.47
C ALA A 98 -20.13 -48.64 -36.85
N GLY A 99 -21.15 -47.76 -36.87
CA GLY A 99 -22.53 -48.15 -37.20
C GLY A 99 -23.23 -49.00 -36.13
N GLN A 100 -22.71 -49.03 -34.90
CA GLN A 100 -23.30 -49.78 -33.79
C GLN A 100 -24.27 -48.90 -33.00
N GLU A 101 -25.43 -49.46 -32.60
CA GLU A 101 -26.38 -48.77 -31.73
C GLU A 101 -25.78 -48.59 -30.33
N VAL A 102 -25.74 -47.34 -29.87
CA VAL A 102 -25.30 -47.02 -28.50
C VAL A 102 -26.38 -47.50 -27.53
N PRO A 103 -26.03 -48.28 -26.49
CA PRO A 103 -27.01 -48.70 -25.48
C PRO A 103 -27.67 -47.46 -24.86
N ALA A 104 -28.99 -47.38 -24.91
CA ALA A 104 -29.74 -46.29 -24.28
C ALA A 104 -29.47 -46.30 -22.77
N GLU A 105 -29.05 -45.15 -22.25
CA GLU A 105 -28.91 -44.92 -20.81
C GLU A 105 -30.25 -45.27 -20.16
N ALA A 106 -30.26 -46.27 -19.28
CA ALA A 106 -31.43 -46.59 -18.48
C ALA A 106 -31.72 -45.34 -17.63
N LEU A 107 -32.66 -44.51 -18.10
CA LEU A 107 -33.15 -43.38 -17.32
C LEU A 107 -33.53 -43.92 -15.95
N PRO A 108 -33.00 -43.36 -14.85
CA PRO A 108 -33.45 -43.76 -13.54
C PRO A 108 -34.96 -43.56 -13.51
N VAL A 109 -35.68 -44.65 -13.27
CA VAL A 109 -37.08 -44.63 -12.86
C VAL A 109 -37.18 -43.53 -11.81
N PRO A 110 -38.11 -42.56 -11.92
CA PRO A 110 -38.22 -41.51 -10.91
C PRO A 110 -38.61 -42.18 -9.59
N GLU A 111 -37.60 -42.53 -8.80
CA GLU A 111 -37.79 -42.77 -7.38
C GLU A 111 -38.50 -41.53 -6.85
N LEU A 112 -39.66 -41.78 -6.24
CA LEU A 112 -40.56 -40.80 -5.69
C LEU A 112 -39.80 -39.55 -5.26
N LYS A 113 -40.00 -38.43 -5.97
CA LYS A 113 -39.79 -37.12 -5.35
C LYS A 113 -40.60 -37.19 -4.06
N PRO A 114 -40.00 -37.12 -2.86
CA PRO A 114 -40.81 -36.99 -1.66
C PRO A 114 -41.71 -35.79 -1.92
N GLU A 115 -43.02 -35.93 -1.67
CA GLU A 115 -43.97 -34.84 -1.78
C GLU A 115 -43.33 -33.58 -1.19
N PRO A 116 -43.46 -32.40 -1.82
CA PRO A 116 -42.85 -31.19 -1.30
C PRO A 116 -43.40 -30.99 0.11
N VAL A 117 -42.59 -31.36 1.10
CA VAL A 117 -42.89 -31.23 2.52
C VAL A 117 -43.31 -29.78 2.70
N ALA A 118 -44.59 -29.57 3.01
CA ALA A 118 -45.16 -28.24 2.98
C ALA A 118 -44.29 -27.32 3.83
N ALA A 119 -43.84 -26.19 3.26
CA ALA A 119 -42.71 -25.40 3.76
C ALA A 119 -42.87 -24.95 5.24
N TRP A 120 -44.09 -24.98 5.79
CA TRP A 120 -44.38 -24.72 7.19
C TRP A 120 -43.92 -25.82 8.17
N THR A 121 -43.70 -27.05 7.72
CA THR A 121 -43.28 -28.18 8.57
C THR A 121 -41.76 -28.32 8.72
N ASP A 122 -40.96 -27.78 7.79
CA ASP A 122 -39.49 -27.80 7.88
C ASP A 122 -38.95 -26.62 8.70
N LYS A 123 -38.87 -26.82 10.02
CA LYS A 123 -38.33 -25.83 10.97
C LYS A 123 -36.85 -25.51 10.75
N ARG A 124 -36.07 -26.37 10.09
CA ARG A 124 -34.63 -26.15 9.84
C ARG A 124 -34.41 -25.12 8.72
N ARG A 125 -35.39 -24.96 7.82
CA ARG A 125 -35.35 -23.97 6.73
C ARG A 125 -35.92 -22.60 7.10
N ARG A 126 -36.40 -22.40 8.33
CA ARG A 126 -37.07 -21.16 8.78
C ARG A 126 -36.27 -20.42 9.86
N PRO A 127 -35.17 -19.73 9.51
CA PRO A 127 -34.31 -19.03 10.47
C PRO A 127 -35.04 -17.94 11.26
N TYR A 128 -36.16 -17.41 10.71
CA TYR A 128 -36.99 -16.38 11.35
C TYR A 128 -38.33 -16.93 11.89
N GLY A 129 -38.51 -18.25 11.94
CA GLY A 129 -39.73 -18.88 12.47
C GLY A 129 -40.02 -18.55 13.95
N ALA A 130 -38.98 -18.21 14.72
CA ALA A 130 -39.11 -17.82 16.13
C ALA A 130 -39.54 -16.36 16.36
N LEU A 131 -39.50 -15.50 15.34
CA LEU A 131 -39.95 -14.10 15.46
C LEU A 131 -41.46 -14.01 15.59
N ALA A 132 -41.94 -13.05 16.38
CA ALA A 132 -43.36 -12.71 16.47
C ALA A 132 -43.87 -12.14 15.12
N THR A 133 -45.13 -12.41 14.76
CA THR A 133 -45.67 -12.04 13.43
C THR A 133 -45.71 -10.52 13.23
N ASP A 134 -46.07 -9.79 14.28
CA ASP A 134 -46.07 -8.33 14.37
C ASP A 134 -44.66 -7.72 14.32
N ALA A 135 -43.61 -8.47 14.68
CA ALA A 135 -42.23 -8.00 14.64
C ALA A 135 -41.60 -8.03 13.24
N ILE A 136 -42.10 -8.88 12.32
CA ILE A 136 -41.49 -9.06 10.99
C ILE A 136 -41.45 -7.76 10.17
N PRO A 137 -42.56 -6.99 10.03
CA PRO A 137 -42.53 -5.72 9.31
C PRO A 137 -41.53 -4.70 9.90
N GLY A 138 -41.40 -4.69 11.24
CA GLY A 138 -40.44 -3.85 11.94
C GLY A 138 -38.99 -4.22 11.63
N GLU A 139 -38.66 -5.51 11.59
CA GLU A 139 -37.33 -6.01 11.23
C GLU A 139 -37.00 -5.76 9.75
N ILE A 140 -37.96 -5.94 8.84
CA ILE A 140 -37.80 -5.58 7.43
C ILE A 140 -37.50 -4.07 7.29
N LYS A 141 -38.26 -3.21 7.98
CA LYS A 141 -38.05 -1.76 7.96
C LYS A 141 -36.68 -1.38 8.51
N LYS A 142 -36.20 -2.03 9.58
CA LYS A 142 -34.85 -1.81 10.13
C LYS A 142 -33.76 -2.23 9.14
N ALA A 143 -33.87 -3.41 8.55
CA ALA A 143 -32.89 -3.91 7.58
C ALA A 143 -32.83 -3.00 6.33
N ARG A 144 -33.98 -2.55 5.81
CA ARG A 144 -34.03 -1.59 4.69
C ARG A 144 -33.39 -0.24 5.03
N ARG A 145 -33.57 0.27 6.25
CA ARG A 145 -32.87 1.48 6.71
C ARG A 145 -31.36 1.29 6.75
N GLN A 146 -30.89 0.15 7.24
CA GLN A 146 -29.46 -0.18 7.27
C GLN A 146 -28.87 -0.28 5.86
N ILE A 147 -29.58 -0.93 4.93
CA ILE A 147 -29.20 -0.99 3.51
C ILE A 147 -29.03 0.42 2.95
N ALA A 148 -30.02 1.31 3.15
CA ALA A 148 -29.95 2.69 2.65
C ALA A 148 -28.76 3.47 3.25
N THR A 149 -28.46 3.30 4.54
CA THR A 149 -27.28 3.91 5.17
C THR A 149 -25.99 3.40 4.54
N TRP A 150 -25.85 2.07 4.37
CA TRP A 150 -24.66 1.48 3.78
C TRP A 150 -24.49 1.83 2.30
N GLN A 151 -25.59 1.99 1.56
CA GLN A 151 -25.54 2.49 0.18
C GLN A 151 -24.97 3.91 0.12
N GLY A 152 -25.43 4.82 0.99
CA GLY A 152 -24.87 6.17 1.08
C GLY A 152 -23.39 6.18 1.48
N GLU A 153 -22.98 5.32 2.42
CA GLU A 153 -21.56 5.16 2.78
C GLU A 153 -20.72 4.60 1.62
N MET A 154 -21.29 3.68 0.84
CA MET A 154 -20.62 3.06 -0.31
C MET A 154 -20.41 4.08 -1.43
N GLU A 155 -21.41 4.91 -1.73
CA GLU A 155 -21.29 6.01 -2.69
C GLU A 155 -20.23 7.03 -2.25
N ALA A 156 -20.20 7.39 -0.96
CA ALA A 156 -19.17 8.27 -0.42
C ALA A 156 -17.76 7.66 -0.53
N ALA A 157 -17.61 6.37 -0.21
CA ALA A 157 -16.33 5.65 -0.35
C ALA A 157 -15.88 5.58 -1.82
N GLN A 158 -16.80 5.31 -2.76
CA GLN A 158 -16.50 5.34 -4.20
C GLN A 158 -16.07 6.73 -4.68
N SER A 159 -16.74 7.78 -4.21
CA SER A 159 -16.35 9.16 -4.50
C SER A 159 -14.94 9.46 -3.99
N ASN A 160 -14.65 9.08 -2.74
CA ASN A 160 -13.31 9.23 -2.15
C ASN A 160 -12.25 8.42 -2.91
N ALA A 161 -12.55 7.20 -3.33
CA ALA A 161 -11.61 6.41 -4.13
C ALA A 161 -11.24 7.13 -5.43
N ARG A 162 -12.22 7.79 -6.09
CA ARG A 162 -11.98 8.59 -7.31
C ARG A 162 -11.16 9.85 -7.02
N THR A 163 -11.34 10.50 -5.86
CA THR A 163 -10.53 11.68 -5.52
C THR A 163 -9.06 11.28 -5.28
N TRP A 164 -8.82 10.13 -4.66
CA TRP A 164 -7.48 9.60 -4.45
C TRP A 164 -6.82 9.05 -5.72
N ASP A 165 -7.60 8.70 -6.74
CA ASP A 165 -7.08 8.15 -8.00
C ASP A 165 -6.17 9.13 -8.76
N GLY A 166 -6.50 10.42 -8.72
CA GLY A 166 -5.65 11.47 -9.30
C GLY A 166 -4.26 11.56 -8.63
N LEU A 167 -4.20 11.32 -7.32
CA LEU A 167 -2.93 11.28 -6.58
C LEU A 167 -2.19 9.96 -6.83
N ALA A 168 -2.91 8.83 -6.83
CA ALA A 168 -2.37 7.49 -7.06
C ALA A 168 -1.71 7.33 -8.44
N THR A 169 -2.27 8.00 -9.45
CA THR A 169 -1.78 8.01 -10.84
C THR A 169 -0.74 9.10 -11.10
N GLY A 170 -0.54 10.03 -10.16
CA GLY A 170 0.34 11.19 -10.34
C GLY A 170 -0.24 12.28 -11.24
N ALA A 171 -1.52 12.22 -11.62
CA ALA A 171 -2.19 13.28 -12.36
C ALA A 171 -2.34 14.57 -11.53
N VAL A 172 -2.43 14.43 -10.19
CA VAL A 172 -2.48 15.55 -9.24
C VAL A 172 -1.21 15.53 -8.37
N THR A 173 -0.62 16.70 -8.17
CA THR A 173 0.52 16.86 -7.27
C THR A 173 0.09 16.80 -5.82
N GLY A 174 0.75 15.95 -5.04
CA GLY A 174 0.50 15.81 -3.61
C GLY A 174 1.20 16.88 -2.77
N HIS A 175 1.12 16.69 -1.46
CA HIS A 175 1.69 17.63 -0.50
C HIS A 175 3.21 17.54 -0.48
N ARG A 176 3.81 16.35 -0.64
CA ARG A 176 5.27 16.20 -0.58
C ARG A 176 5.96 16.93 -1.71
N VAL A 177 5.43 16.81 -2.93
CA VAL A 177 5.94 17.56 -4.09
C VAL A 177 5.80 19.07 -3.87
N ARG A 178 4.65 19.50 -3.34
CA ARG A 178 4.41 20.93 -3.04
C ARG A 178 5.38 21.46 -1.98
N ASP A 179 5.58 20.72 -0.90
CA ASP A 179 6.47 21.09 0.20
C ASP A 179 7.93 21.16 -0.27
N LEU A 180 8.34 20.24 -1.16
CA LEU A 180 9.66 20.27 -1.80
C LEU A 180 9.85 21.53 -2.67
N HIS A 181 8.84 21.92 -3.44
CA HIS A 181 8.89 23.18 -4.21
C HIS A 181 8.89 24.42 -3.31
N GLN A 182 8.15 24.40 -2.19
CA GLN A 182 8.19 25.48 -1.21
C GLN A 182 9.56 25.59 -0.54
N LEU A 183 10.19 24.46 -0.22
CA LEU A 183 11.56 24.41 0.29
C LEU A 183 12.53 25.04 -0.72
N ALA A 184 12.44 24.66 -2.00
CA ALA A 184 13.26 25.25 -3.04
C ALA A 184 13.07 26.76 -3.16
N ALA A 185 11.82 27.26 -3.08
CA ALA A 185 11.55 28.68 -3.11
C ALA A 185 12.15 29.44 -1.90
N LYS A 186 12.09 28.85 -0.70
CA LYS A 186 12.70 29.43 0.52
C LYS A 186 14.22 29.50 0.41
N VAL A 187 14.84 28.46 -0.15
CA VAL A 187 16.28 28.40 -0.35
C VAL A 187 16.73 29.39 -1.43
N GLU A 188 15.99 29.52 -2.53
CA GLU A 188 16.27 30.55 -3.55
C GLU A 188 16.13 31.97 -3.00
N ALA A 189 15.18 32.23 -2.08
CA ALA A 189 15.08 33.53 -1.42
C ALA A 189 16.31 33.86 -0.56
N ALA A 190 16.95 32.86 0.05
CA ALA A 190 18.16 33.03 0.85
C ALA A 190 19.46 33.02 0.03
N ARG A 191 19.40 32.68 -1.26
CA ARG A 191 20.56 32.58 -2.17
C ARG A 191 21.57 33.73 -2.09
N PRO A 192 21.19 35.03 -2.14
CA PRO A 192 22.17 36.11 -2.08
C PRO A 192 22.95 36.13 -0.76
N HIS A 193 22.33 35.71 0.34
CA HIS A 193 22.98 35.64 1.66
C HIS A 193 23.90 34.43 1.76
N ILE A 194 23.51 33.29 1.16
CA ILE A 194 24.38 32.10 1.06
C ILE A 194 25.63 32.42 0.24
N GLU A 195 25.47 33.07 -0.92
CA GLU A 195 26.60 33.48 -1.77
C GLU A 195 27.54 34.45 -1.03
N ALA A 196 26.98 35.41 -0.27
CA ALA A 196 27.75 36.33 0.55
C ALA A 196 28.50 35.63 1.70
N GLU A 197 27.88 34.64 2.34
CA GLU A 197 28.52 33.83 3.39
C GLU A 197 29.71 33.04 2.83
N VAL A 198 29.51 32.34 1.71
CA VAL A 198 30.56 31.56 1.04
C VAL A 198 31.71 32.47 0.61
N ALA A 199 31.41 33.63 0.01
CA ALA A 199 32.42 34.62 -0.35
C ALA A 199 33.20 35.11 0.89
N ALA A 200 32.53 35.40 2.01
CA ALA A 200 33.18 35.82 3.24
C ALA A 200 34.09 34.73 3.84
N ARG A 201 33.71 33.44 3.75
CA ARG A 201 34.58 32.32 4.14
C ARG A 201 35.82 32.24 3.25
N HIS A 202 35.69 32.42 1.94
CA HIS A 202 36.83 32.45 1.02
C HIS A 202 37.76 33.63 1.30
N ASP A 203 37.22 34.83 1.51
CA ASP A 203 37.99 36.03 1.89
C ASP A 203 38.79 35.78 3.17
N ARG A 204 38.18 35.13 4.17
CA ARG A 204 38.86 34.77 5.42
C ARG A 204 40.04 33.85 5.17
N VAL A 205 39.82 32.74 4.45
CA VAL A 205 40.89 31.77 4.15
C VAL A 205 42.01 32.45 3.37
N ALA A 206 41.69 33.29 2.38
CA ALA A 206 42.68 34.05 1.64
C ALA A 206 43.50 34.97 2.56
N ALA A 207 42.84 35.70 3.48
CA ALA A 207 43.53 36.56 4.44
C ALA A 207 44.42 35.76 5.42
N ASP A 208 43.94 34.64 5.95
CA ASP A 208 44.72 33.76 6.83
C ASP A 208 45.97 33.19 6.11
N THR A 209 45.82 32.75 4.86
CA THR A 209 46.96 32.27 4.05
C THR A 209 47.98 33.37 3.75
N ALA A 210 47.52 34.60 3.50
CA ALA A 210 48.39 35.76 3.30
C ALA A 210 49.13 36.17 4.60
N ALA A 211 48.44 36.10 5.75
CA ALA A 211 49.06 36.32 7.05
C ALA A 211 50.15 35.28 7.35
N ASP A 212 49.92 34.02 7.01
CA ASP A 212 50.93 32.95 7.16
C ASP A 212 52.13 33.13 6.24
N ALA A 213 51.92 33.58 5.00
CA ALA A 213 53.00 33.94 4.10
C ALA A 213 53.84 35.11 4.68
N ALA A 214 53.18 36.16 5.20
CA ALA A 214 53.84 37.28 5.84
C ALA A 214 54.60 36.87 7.12
N ARG A 215 54.07 35.92 7.92
CA ARG A 215 54.78 35.33 9.07
C ARG A 215 56.05 34.60 8.65
N LYS A 216 56.04 33.87 7.53
CA LYS A 216 57.24 33.21 6.99
C LYS A 216 58.30 34.24 6.60
N MET A 217 57.91 35.28 5.85
CA MET A 217 58.81 36.38 5.48
C MET A 217 59.39 37.10 6.70
N LEU A 218 58.58 37.33 7.73
CA LEU A 218 59.04 37.96 8.99
C LEU A 218 60.09 37.09 9.69
N ARG A 219 59.90 35.77 9.76
CA ARG A 219 60.88 34.85 10.37
C ARG A 219 62.18 34.81 9.57
N GLU A 220 62.11 34.79 8.25
CA GLU A 220 63.28 34.82 7.37
C GLU A 220 64.05 36.13 7.52
N ALA A 221 63.35 37.28 7.47
CA ALA A 221 63.97 38.59 7.66
C ALA A 221 64.63 38.73 9.04
N ASN A 222 63.98 38.25 10.10
CA ASN A 222 64.55 38.24 11.45
C ASN A 222 65.76 37.30 11.57
N ARG A 223 65.73 36.13 10.91
CA ARG A 223 66.86 35.20 10.85
C ARG A 223 68.06 35.86 10.16
N LEU A 224 67.86 36.48 9.00
CA LEU A 224 68.92 37.15 8.24
C LEU A 224 69.46 38.38 8.99
N LYS A 225 68.60 39.15 9.67
CA LYS A 225 69.00 40.29 10.52
C LYS A 225 70.01 39.90 11.62
N GLY A 226 69.98 38.65 12.09
CA GLY A 226 70.91 38.12 13.08
C GLY A 226 72.31 37.77 12.55
N LEU A 227 72.51 37.77 11.23
CA LEU A 227 73.78 37.41 10.60
C LEU A 227 74.82 38.55 10.61
N GLY A 228 76.08 38.18 10.45
CA GLY A 228 77.19 39.14 10.31
C GLY A 228 77.19 39.86 8.96
N TRP A 229 77.86 41.02 8.87
CA TRP A 229 77.90 41.83 7.64
C TRP A 229 78.42 41.08 6.41
N LEU A 230 79.44 40.22 6.57
CA LEU A 230 80.00 39.41 5.49
C LEU A 230 79.01 38.36 4.97
N GLU A 231 78.20 37.76 5.85
CA GLU A 231 77.19 36.75 5.49
C GLU A 231 76.01 37.40 4.77
N LEU A 232 75.53 38.54 5.27
CA LEU A 232 74.52 39.35 4.59
C LEU A 232 74.94 39.75 3.17
N ARG A 233 76.23 40.10 2.99
CA ARG A 233 76.78 40.41 1.67
C ARG A 233 76.80 39.19 0.74
N ARG A 234 77.04 37.98 1.25
CA ARG A 234 76.97 36.72 0.47
C ARG A 234 75.53 36.40 0.03
N GLU A 235 74.56 36.68 0.89
CA GLU A 235 73.12 36.56 0.60
C GLU A 235 72.60 37.70 -0.30
N GLY A 236 73.43 38.70 -0.63
CA GLY A 236 73.05 39.83 -1.48
C GLY A 236 72.09 40.83 -0.80
N THR A 237 72.06 40.86 0.54
CA THR A 237 71.14 41.72 1.31
C THR A 237 71.90 42.65 2.27
N SER A 238 71.17 43.49 3.01
CA SER A 238 71.74 44.34 4.06
C SER A 238 70.84 44.34 5.29
N ARG A 239 71.44 44.59 6.47
CA ARG A 239 70.70 44.63 7.74
C ARG A 239 69.51 45.61 7.70
N LYS A 240 69.70 46.79 7.10
CA LYS A 240 68.62 47.78 6.92
C LYS A 240 67.51 47.28 5.99
N ALA A 241 67.86 46.53 4.94
CA ALA A 241 66.88 45.95 4.02
C ALA A 241 66.04 44.87 4.72
N GLU A 242 66.67 44.00 5.51
CA GLU A 242 65.96 42.96 6.28
C GLU A 242 65.12 43.56 7.42
N GLU A 243 65.58 44.64 8.07
CA GLU A 243 64.77 45.40 9.03
C GLU A 243 63.51 45.99 8.39
N LYS A 244 63.65 46.57 7.19
CA LYS A 244 62.50 47.09 6.43
C LYS A 244 61.53 45.97 6.04
N LYS A 245 62.03 44.82 5.55
CA LYS A 245 61.20 43.66 5.24
C LYS A 245 60.45 43.16 6.49
N ALA A 246 61.13 43.05 7.62
CA ALA A 246 60.50 42.64 8.88
C ALA A 246 59.39 43.61 9.32
N ALA A 247 59.61 44.93 9.23
CA ALA A 247 58.60 45.92 9.55
C ALA A 247 57.36 45.82 8.63
N VAL A 248 57.59 45.75 7.31
CA VAL A 248 56.50 45.60 6.32
C VAL A 248 55.74 44.29 6.53
N SER A 249 56.43 43.18 6.79
CA SER A 249 55.78 41.90 7.08
C SER A 249 54.98 41.93 8.37
N ALA A 250 55.44 42.63 9.42
CA ALA A 250 54.68 42.77 10.66
C ALA A 250 53.38 43.57 10.45
N GLU A 251 53.45 44.70 9.74
CA GLU A 251 52.26 45.49 9.37
C GLU A 251 51.28 44.68 8.51
N ALA A 252 51.79 43.94 7.53
CA ALA A 252 50.98 43.07 6.68
C ALA A 252 50.25 41.98 7.48
N ILE A 253 50.90 41.36 8.47
CA ILE A 253 50.24 40.37 9.35
C ILE A 253 49.05 41.00 10.08
N HIS A 254 49.22 42.19 10.67
CA HIS A 254 48.11 42.86 11.35
C HIS A 254 46.96 43.19 10.40
N ALA A 255 47.26 43.72 9.21
CA ALA A 255 46.26 44.03 8.19
C ALA A 255 45.48 42.78 7.73
N TYR A 256 46.17 41.66 7.46
CA TYR A 256 45.51 40.42 7.05
C TYR A 256 44.70 39.78 8.17
N VAL A 257 45.17 39.83 9.42
CA VAL A 257 44.40 39.35 10.58
C VAL A 257 43.13 40.18 10.77
N GLU A 258 43.20 41.51 10.60
CA GLU A 258 42.02 42.37 10.66
C GLU A 258 41.05 42.06 9.50
N GLN A 259 41.56 41.83 8.29
CA GLN A 259 40.75 41.42 7.14
C GLN A 259 40.04 40.09 7.39
N ALA A 260 40.74 39.09 7.95
CA ALA A 260 40.16 37.81 8.34
C ALA A 260 39.06 37.99 9.40
N SER A 261 39.26 38.87 10.38
CA SER A 261 38.25 39.22 11.39
C SER A 261 37.01 39.86 10.76
N LYS A 262 37.18 40.83 9.85
CA LYS A 262 36.05 41.47 9.14
C LYS A 262 35.30 40.46 8.26
N ALA A 263 36.01 39.54 7.62
CA ALA A 263 35.41 38.47 6.84
C ALA A 263 34.59 37.51 7.73
N MET A 264 35.07 37.17 8.92
CA MET A 264 34.30 36.37 9.89
C MET A 264 32.98 37.05 10.29
N SER A 265 33.00 38.33 10.63
CA SER A 265 31.78 39.06 11.01
C SER A 265 30.78 39.13 9.86
N ARG A 266 31.24 39.46 8.65
CA ARG A 266 30.39 39.45 7.43
C ARG A 266 29.79 38.08 7.16
N GLY A 267 30.57 37.01 7.32
CA GLY A 267 30.08 35.63 7.18
C GLY A 267 28.99 35.29 8.20
N ALA A 268 29.18 35.69 9.47
CA ALA A 268 28.19 35.44 10.52
C ALA A 268 26.90 36.28 10.35
N GLU A 269 27.00 37.49 9.79
CA GLU A 269 25.83 38.31 9.43
C GLU A 269 25.09 37.71 8.23
N ALA A 270 25.82 37.30 7.19
CA ALA A 270 25.25 36.64 6.02
C ALA A 270 24.56 35.32 6.37
N ALA A 271 25.16 34.50 7.24
CA ALA A 271 24.56 33.27 7.74
C ALA A 271 23.22 33.52 8.45
N ARG A 272 23.18 34.52 9.35
CA ARG A 272 21.95 34.92 10.05
C ARG A 272 20.88 35.44 9.09
N ALA A 273 21.26 36.24 8.10
CA ALA A 273 20.34 36.72 7.08
C ALA A 273 19.81 35.58 6.20
N ALA A 274 20.64 34.58 5.88
CA ALA A 274 20.21 33.39 5.14
C ALA A 274 19.20 32.55 5.95
N GLU A 275 19.44 32.40 7.26
CA GLU A 275 18.52 31.72 8.18
C GLU A 275 17.19 32.47 8.29
N GLU A 276 17.22 33.79 8.43
CA GLU A 276 16.01 34.62 8.52
C GLU A 276 15.20 34.59 7.21
N ALA A 277 15.87 34.65 6.06
CA ALA A 277 15.21 34.63 4.75
C ALA A 277 14.60 33.26 4.39
N SER A 278 15.29 32.16 4.72
CA SER A 278 14.82 30.80 4.40
C SER A 278 13.95 30.18 5.49
N GLY A 279 14.09 30.64 6.75
CA GLY A 279 13.57 29.95 7.93
C GLY A 279 14.27 28.62 8.20
N LEU A 280 15.46 28.39 7.64
CA LEU A 280 16.22 27.15 7.77
C LEU A 280 17.55 27.41 8.50
N PRO A 281 17.92 26.58 9.48
CA PRO A 281 19.17 26.75 10.23
C PRO A 281 20.42 26.49 9.37
N TRP A 282 20.29 25.76 8.26
CA TRP A 282 21.41 25.44 7.37
C TRP A 282 21.03 25.58 5.88
N ALA A 283 20.82 26.82 5.45
CA ALA A 283 20.36 27.14 4.10
C ALA A 283 21.35 26.74 2.99
N GLU A 284 22.66 26.88 3.21
CA GLU A 284 23.70 26.48 2.25
C GLU A 284 23.68 24.97 1.96
N GLY A 285 23.52 24.15 3.00
CA GLY A 285 23.46 22.71 2.85
C GLY A 285 22.23 22.25 2.10
N GLU A 286 21.07 22.83 2.40
CA GLU A 286 19.84 22.57 1.66
C GLU A 286 19.93 23.07 0.21
N GLN A 287 20.59 24.20 -0.05
CA GLN A 287 20.84 24.64 -1.43
C GLN A 287 21.69 23.64 -2.20
N LYS A 288 22.76 23.14 -1.59
CA LYS A 288 23.63 22.13 -2.20
C LYS A 288 22.85 20.84 -2.46
N ARG A 289 22.13 20.34 -1.46
CA ARG A 289 21.30 19.13 -1.55
C ARG A 289 20.24 19.26 -2.64
N LEU A 290 19.49 20.36 -2.65
CA LEU A 290 18.48 20.60 -3.69
C LEU A 290 19.12 20.67 -5.07
N ARG A 291 20.28 21.30 -5.23
CA ARG A 291 20.96 21.38 -6.53
C ARG A 291 21.48 20.02 -7.02
N GLU A 292 22.03 19.21 -6.14
CA GLU A 292 22.65 17.92 -6.48
C GLU A 292 21.61 16.78 -6.60
N GLU A 293 20.60 16.79 -5.73
CA GLU A 293 19.65 15.68 -5.57
C GLU A 293 18.24 16.01 -6.10
N TRP A 294 18.01 17.17 -6.74
CA TRP A 294 16.66 17.58 -7.20
C TRP A 294 15.88 16.47 -7.90
N PRO A 295 16.43 15.77 -8.91
CA PRO A 295 15.68 14.75 -9.63
C PRO A 295 15.31 13.56 -8.72
N GLN A 296 16.19 13.21 -7.78
CA GLN A 296 15.99 12.10 -6.85
C GLN A 296 14.94 12.46 -5.79
N LEU A 297 15.05 13.65 -5.18
CA LEU A 297 14.10 14.17 -4.20
C LEU A 297 12.70 14.31 -4.81
N LEU A 298 12.60 14.81 -6.05
CA LEU A 298 11.33 14.93 -6.74
C LEU A 298 10.72 13.55 -7.04
N ALA A 299 11.51 12.59 -7.50
CA ALA A 299 11.05 11.23 -7.76
C ALA A 299 10.63 10.50 -6.47
N GLU A 300 11.30 10.75 -5.34
CA GLU A 300 10.91 10.22 -4.03
C GLU A 300 9.63 10.87 -3.50
N ALA A 301 9.50 12.20 -3.62
CA ALA A 301 8.29 12.92 -3.24
C ALA A 301 7.08 12.43 -4.07
N GLN A 302 7.24 12.29 -5.39
CA GLN A 302 6.21 11.76 -6.29
C GLN A 302 5.85 10.32 -5.94
N ARG A 303 6.82 9.42 -5.73
CA ARG A 303 6.56 8.04 -5.30
C ARG A 303 5.85 7.99 -3.95
N GLY A 304 6.23 8.86 -3.02
CA GLY A 304 5.59 8.97 -1.72
C GLY A 304 4.13 9.42 -1.81
N ASP A 305 3.86 10.46 -2.61
CA ASP A 305 2.51 10.96 -2.87
C ASP A 305 1.65 9.91 -3.60
N GLN A 306 2.17 9.27 -4.64
CA GLN A 306 1.50 8.19 -5.37
C GLN A 306 1.21 6.98 -4.47
N GLY A 307 2.18 6.57 -3.65
CA GLY A 307 2.01 5.46 -2.71
C GLY A 307 0.94 5.74 -1.65
N GLU A 308 0.87 6.98 -1.15
CA GLU A 308 -0.22 7.39 -0.26
C GLU A 308 -1.57 7.41 -0.98
N GLY A 309 -1.62 7.97 -2.19
CA GLY A 309 -2.83 7.96 -3.03
C GLY A 309 -3.34 6.54 -3.29
N GLN A 310 -2.44 5.61 -3.64
CA GLN A 310 -2.76 4.19 -3.85
C GLN A 310 -3.29 3.55 -2.56
N ALA A 311 -2.57 3.70 -1.44
CA ALA A 311 -3.00 3.12 -0.16
C ALA A 311 -4.39 3.64 0.28
N ARG A 312 -4.67 4.93 0.09
CA ARG A 312 -5.97 5.52 0.41
C ARG A 312 -7.07 5.05 -0.53
N ARG A 313 -6.79 5.02 -1.83
CA ARG A 313 -7.73 4.50 -2.85
C ARG A 313 -8.09 3.04 -2.57
N ASP A 314 -7.09 2.20 -2.33
CA ASP A 314 -7.28 0.77 -2.13
C ASP A 314 -8.04 0.50 -0.82
N ALA A 315 -7.80 1.29 0.24
CA ALA A 315 -8.58 1.22 1.48
C ALA A 315 -10.06 1.59 1.27
N GLU A 316 -10.35 2.62 0.46
CA GLU A 316 -11.73 2.98 0.11
C GLU A 316 -12.40 1.91 -0.78
N LEU A 317 -11.67 1.32 -1.73
CA LEU A 317 -12.17 0.21 -2.55
C LEU A 317 -12.48 -1.03 -1.71
N ALA A 318 -11.60 -1.40 -0.77
CA ALA A 318 -11.84 -2.49 0.17
C ALA A 318 -13.08 -2.21 1.04
N ARG A 319 -13.28 -0.94 1.47
CA ARG A 319 -14.48 -0.53 2.18
C ARG A 319 -15.75 -0.67 1.32
N VAL A 320 -15.68 -0.35 0.03
CA VAL A 320 -16.78 -0.55 -0.92
C VAL A 320 -17.15 -2.02 -1.03
N GLU A 321 -16.17 -2.92 -1.15
CA GLU A 321 -16.40 -4.37 -1.20
C GLU A 321 -17.04 -4.89 0.10
N ASP A 322 -16.56 -4.42 1.25
CA ASP A 322 -17.13 -4.75 2.56
C ASP A 322 -18.60 -4.29 2.69
N LEU A 323 -18.89 -3.06 2.26
CA LEU A 323 -20.25 -2.53 2.28
C LEU A 323 -21.15 -3.29 1.32
N ALA A 324 -20.68 -3.63 0.11
CA ALA A 324 -21.42 -4.44 -0.84
C ALA A 324 -21.79 -5.82 -0.26
N ARG A 325 -20.84 -6.48 0.41
CA ARG A 325 -21.10 -7.76 1.12
C ARG A 325 -22.15 -7.61 2.22
N ARG A 326 -22.09 -6.53 3.01
CA ARG A 326 -23.08 -6.25 4.07
C ARG A 326 -24.47 -5.96 3.51
N ILE A 327 -24.56 -5.19 2.43
CA ILE A 327 -25.81 -4.88 1.73
C ILE A 327 -26.44 -6.18 1.22
N ALA A 328 -25.71 -7.01 0.48
CA ALA A 328 -26.20 -8.29 -0.02
C ALA A 328 -26.67 -9.22 1.13
N GLY A 329 -25.92 -9.24 2.25
CA GLY A 329 -26.32 -9.97 3.45
C GLY A 329 -27.62 -9.44 4.10
N ALA A 330 -27.85 -8.14 4.08
CA ALA A 330 -29.10 -7.56 4.58
C ALA A 330 -30.27 -7.73 3.60
N GLU A 331 -30.04 -7.67 2.29
CA GLU A 331 -31.04 -7.95 1.25
C GLU A 331 -31.54 -9.39 1.36
N THR A 332 -30.62 -10.36 1.43
CA THR A 332 -31.00 -11.77 1.64
C THR A 332 -31.77 -11.99 2.96
N ARG A 333 -31.47 -11.21 4.00
CA ARG A 333 -32.26 -11.19 5.24
C ARG A 333 -33.66 -10.61 5.02
N VAL A 334 -33.80 -9.51 4.28
CA VAL A 334 -35.10 -8.92 3.94
C VAL A 334 -35.94 -9.92 3.15
N ASP A 335 -35.36 -10.60 2.17
CA ASP A 335 -36.06 -11.59 1.33
C ASP A 335 -36.53 -12.78 2.17
N ARG A 336 -35.68 -13.32 3.04
CA ARG A 336 -36.06 -14.40 3.96
C ARG A 336 -37.15 -13.98 4.94
N LEU A 337 -37.12 -12.73 5.42
CA LEU A 337 -38.19 -12.18 6.28
C LEU A 337 -39.50 -11.99 5.50
N ALA A 338 -39.43 -11.60 4.23
CA ALA A 338 -40.58 -11.46 3.34
C ALA A 338 -41.21 -12.83 3.01
N GLN A 339 -40.39 -13.83 2.68
CA GLN A 339 -40.82 -15.23 2.49
C GLN A 339 -41.50 -15.77 3.75
N GLU A 340 -40.96 -15.49 4.93
CA GLU A 340 -41.57 -15.88 6.21
C GLU A 340 -42.90 -15.15 6.46
N ALA A 341 -43.02 -13.88 6.08
CA ALA A 341 -44.29 -13.14 6.17
C ALA A 341 -45.35 -13.72 5.22
N GLU A 342 -44.96 -14.05 3.99
CA GLU A 342 -45.84 -14.66 2.99
C GLU A 342 -46.28 -16.06 3.40
N LEU A 343 -45.36 -16.88 3.89
CA LEU A 343 -45.65 -18.22 4.41
C LEU A 343 -46.63 -18.16 5.57
N ARG A 344 -46.53 -17.16 6.45
CA ARG A 344 -47.51 -16.95 7.55
C ARG A 344 -48.87 -16.49 7.05
N ARG A 345 -48.93 -15.78 5.93
CA ARG A 345 -50.18 -15.32 5.31
C ARG A 345 -50.93 -16.46 4.63
N THR A 346 -50.21 -17.41 4.02
CA THR A 346 -50.79 -18.55 3.29
C THR A 346 -50.95 -19.81 4.15
N MET A 347 -50.56 -19.75 5.42
CA MET A 347 -50.63 -20.88 6.35
C MET A 347 -52.07 -21.25 6.74
N PRO A 348 -52.44 -22.54 6.71
CA PRO A 348 -53.73 -23.01 7.22
C PRO A 348 -53.94 -22.64 8.70
N ALA A 349 -55.18 -22.33 9.09
CA ALA A 349 -55.50 -21.79 10.42
C ALA A 349 -55.07 -22.70 11.59
N ASP A 350 -55.20 -24.02 11.43
CA ASP A 350 -54.82 -24.98 12.47
C ASP A 350 -53.30 -25.07 12.65
N GLN A 351 -52.56 -25.00 11.53
CA GLN A 351 -51.10 -24.93 11.54
C GLN A 351 -50.61 -23.60 12.14
N ALA A 352 -51.26 -22.48 11.81
CA ALA A 352 -50.95 -21.17 12.38
C ALA A 352 -51.16 -21.14 13.91
N LYS A 353 -52.21 -21.79 14.42
CA LYS A 353 -52.45 -21.95 15.87
C LYS A 353 -51.36 -22.81 16.53
N ALA A 354 -50.99 -23.94 15.92
CA ALA A 354 -49.94 -24.82 16.42
C ALA A 354 -48.58 -24.11 16.49
N GLU A 355 -48.20 -23.37 15.44
CA GLU A 355 -46.99 -22.56 15.44
C GLU A 355 -47.04 -21.39 16.40
N GLY A 356 -48.20 -20.76 16.57
CA GLY A 356 -48.41 -19.69 17.54
C GLY A 356 -48.28 -20.16 18.99
N ARG A 357 -48.61 -21.43 19.28
CA ARG A 357 -48.35 -22.06 20.58
C ARG A 357 -46.85 -22.36 20.74
N ALA A 358 -46.25 -23.04 19.77
CA ALA A 358 -44.82 -23.36 19.79
C ALA A 358 -43.92 -22.12 19.95
N ARG A 359 -44.29 -20.98 19.33
CA ARG A 359 -43.59 -19.70 19.50
C ARG A 359 -43.74 -19.12 20.90
N ARG A 360 -44.94 -19.16 21.48
CA ARG A 360 -45.18 -18.70 22.86
C ARG A 360 -44.39 -19.55 23.86
N ASP A 361 -44.33 -20.86 23.63
CA ASP A 361 -43.56 -21.78 24.48
C ASP A 361 -42.05 -21.54 24.33
N ALA A 362 -41.55 -21.33 23.11
CA ALA A 362 -40.16 -20.97 22.85
C ALA A 362 -39.76 -19.58 23.39
N ALA A 363 -40.69 -18.62 23.39
CA ALA A 363 -40.48 -17.30 23.99
C ALA A 363 -40.45 -17.37 25.53
N ARG A 364 -41.24 -18.27 26.13
CA ARG A 364 -41.25 -18.54 27.58
C ARG A 364 -40.04 -19.36 28.04
N SER A 365 -39.49 -20.22 27.19
CA SER A 365 -38.31 -21.03 27.50
C SER A 365 -36.99 -20.27 27.39
N LYS A 366 -36.99 -19.06 26.81
CA LYS A 366 -35.83 -18.15 26.90
C LYS A 366 -35.83 -17.52 28.30
N PRO A 367 -34.80 -17.76 29.14
CA PRO A 367 -34.74 -17.12 30.45
C PRO A 367 -34.75 -15.60 30.25
N PRO A 368 -35.51 -14.84 31.07
CA PRO A 368 -35.53 -13.40 30.96
C PRO A 368 -34.10 -12.89 31.16
N THR A 369 -33.50 -12.29 30.13
CA THR A 369 -32.26 -11.49 30.26
C THR A 369 -32.46 -10.21 31.08
N ALA A 370 -33.68 -9.99 31.59
CA ALA A 370 -34.04 -8.91 32.48
C ALA A 370 -33.73 -9.22 33.95
N ARG A 371 -32.44 -9.21 34.28
CA ARG A 371 -31.93 -8.56 35.52
C ARG A 371 -30.41 -8.42 35.45
N ARG A 372 -29.89 -7.74 34.42
CA ARG A 372 -28.70 -6.92 34.64
C ARG A 372 -29.13 -5.85 35.63
N ARG A 373 -28.87 -6.09 36.93
CA ARG A 373 -29.02 -5.07 37.98
C ARG A 373 -28.36 -3.81 37.45
N LYS A 374 -29.13 -2.72 37.27
CA LYS A 374 -28.53 -1.39 37.19
C LYS A 374 -27.61 -1.30 38.41
N ALA A 375 -26.32 -1.12 38.19
CA ALA A 375 -25.42 -0.76 39.29
C ALA A 375 -26.05 0.46 39.97
N ALA A 376 -26.27 0.37 41.28
CA ALA A 376 -26.76 1.49 42.07
C ALA A 376 -25.87 2.73 41.80
N PRO A 377 -26.42 3.96 41.89
CA PRO A 377 -25.59 5.14 41.80
C PRO A 377 -24.46 5.04 42.82
N ARG A 378 -23.23 5.21 42.34
CA ARG A 378 -22.01 5.14 43.15
C ARG A 378 -22.06 6.21 44.25
N PRO A 379 -21.69 5.89 45.50
CA PRO A 379 -21.50 6.93 46.51
C PRO A 379 -20.40 7.90 46.03
N PRO A 380 -20.55 9.22 46.27
CA PRO A 380 -19.59 10.21 45.81
C PRO A 380 -18.24 9.97 46.53
N GLY A 381 -17.18 9.71 45.76
CA GLY A 381 -15.80 9.62 46.29
C GLY A 381 -14.94 8.45 45.77
N GLU A 382 -15.51 7.43 45.10
CA GLU A 382 -14.69 6.32 44.62
C GLU A 382 -14.05 6.57 43.24
N GLN A 383 -12.71 6.63 43.20
CA GLN A 383 -11.94 6.66 41.96
C GLN A 383 -12.19 5.40 41.09
N PRO A 384 -12.16 5.54 39.75
CA PRO A 384 -12.39 4.44 38.82
C PRO A 384 -11.35 3.32 38.96
N ALA A 385 -11.74 2.08 38.66
CA ALA A 385 -10.96 0.88 38.98
C ALA A 385 -9.55 0.85 38.38
N HIS A 386 -9.31 1.54 37.27
CA HIS A 386 -8.00 1.65 36.63
C HIS A 386 -7.05 2.63 37.34
N LEU A 387 -7.54 3.43 38.30
CA LEU A 387 -6.75 4.34 39.14
C LEU A 387 -6.57 3.84 40.57
N ARG A 388 -7.17 2.69 40.93
CA ARG A 388 -6.93 2.07 42.24
C ARG A 388 -5.53 1.45 42.23
N ARG A 389 -4.63 1.96 43.06
CA ARG A 389 -3.34 1.30 43.34
C ARG A 389 -3.64 -0.11 43.86
N GLN A 390 -3.16 -1.13 43.16
CA GLN A 390 -3.19 -2.50 43.67
C GLN A 390 -2.35 -2.58 44.95
N PRO A 391 -2.86 -3.22 46.03
CA PRO A 391 -2.02 -3.54 47.17
C PRO A 391 -0.92 -4.53 46.74
N PRO A 392 0.29 -4.45 47.33
CA PRO A 392 1.38 -5.35 46.98
C PRO A 392 0.98 -6.80 47.28
N ALA A 393 1.31 -7.70 46.36
CA ALA A 393 1.04 -9.12 46.49
C ALA A 393 1.72 -9.70 47.74
N ALA A 394 0.94 -10.35 48.61
CA ALA A 394 1.45 -11.10 49.74
C ALA A 394 2.08 -12.41 49.22
N GLY A 395 3.40 -12.43 49.09
CA GLY A 395 4.15 -13.65 48.75
C GLY A 395 5.34 -13.40 47.83
N GLY A 396 6.37 -12.72 48.35
CA GLY A 396 7.71 -12.71 47.75
C GLY A 396 8.64 -13.63 48.56
N PRO A 397 9.61 -14.32 47.93
CA PRO A 397 10.39 -15.36 48.59
C PRO A 397 11.36 -14.80 49.63
N GLY A 398 11.41 -15.47 50.78
CA GLY A 398 12.25 -15.09 51.92
C GLY A 398 13.73 -15.10 51.57
N ARG A 399 14.43 -14.01 51.94
CA ARG A 399 15.88 -13.98 52.03
C ARG A 399 16.32 -14.89 53.19
N THR A 400 16.91 -16.03 52.85
CA THR A 400 17.80 -16.75 53.76
C THR A 400 19.11 -15.97 53.89
N ARG A 401 19.60 -15.89 55.12
CA ARG A 401 20.98 -15.51 55.46
C ARG A 401 21.97 -16.51 54.90
#